data_AF-A0A4R4QXL5-F1
#
_entry.id   AF-A0A4R4QXL5-F1
#
_cell.length_a   1.000
_cell.length_b   1.000
_cell.length_c   1.000
_cell.angle_alpha   90.00
_cell.angle_beta   90.00
_cell.angle_gamma   90.00
#
_symmetry.space_group_name_H-M   'P 1'
#
loop_
_entity.id
_entity.type
_entity.pdbx_description
1 polymer ?
#
loop_
_entity_poly.entity_id
_entity_poly.type
_entity_poly.pdbx_seq_one_letter_code
_entity_poly.pdbx_strand_id
1 'polypeptide(L)'
;MTEEMQNRALTAALADAAAIRSTIERKANHNQNVIGLHLTVVAAVAGFILAERADLRLLLLLPLLSAALGLNVVSQYRDIRIAGEYIEQVLSPAIARYTGNATIFGWESSYWKRKRDGHVAQALAMGLIFPGVSTVALAVTLPAVRNPADLLAWSLGAGLLLLLLAAWSYRLREMVRARRGLPPRERPAAADPAARPRQPDPAAPAGHR
;
A
#
# COMPACT_ATOMS: atom_id res chain seq x y z
N MET A 1 -26.88 -30.52 1.34
CA MET A 1 -27.21 -29.12 1.01
C MET A 1 -27.89 -29.15 -0.35
N THR A 2 -29.05 -28.51 -0.53
CA THR A 2 -29.73 -28.50 -1.84
C THR A 2 -28.96 -27.61 -2.82
N GLU A 3 -29.08 -27.88 -4.12
CA GLU A 3 -28.45 -27.09 -5.19
C GLU A 3 -28.83 -25.60 -5.08
N GLU A 4 -30.08 -25.32 -4.72
CA GLU A 4 -30.57 -23.97 -4.48
C GLU A 4 -29.85 -23.27 -3.31
N MET A 5 -29.62 -23.98 -2.19
CA MET A 5 -28.86 -23.44 -1.06
C MET A 5 -27.40 -23.15 -1.45
N GLN A 6 -26.79 -24.00 -2.27
CA GLN A 6 -25.43 -23.80 -2.77
C GLN A 6 -25.31 -22.56 -3.66
N ASN A 7 -26.29 -22.36 -4.55
CA ASN A 7 -26.32 -21.19 -5.43
C ASN A 7 -26.53 -19.89 -4.64
N ARG A 8 -27.42 -19.89 -3.64
CA ARG A 8 -27.63 -18.75 -2.73
C ARG A 8 -26.37 -18.42 -1.92
N ALA A 9 -25.68 -19.43 -1.40
CA ALA A 9 -24.42 -19.24 -0.65
C ALA A 9 -23.30 -18.70 -1.53
N LEU A 10 -23.15 -19.21 -2.75
CA LEU A 10 -22.19 -18.70 -3.73
C LEU A 10 -22.48 -17.24 -4.10
N THR A 11 -23.75 -16.92 -4.37
CA THR A 11 -24.17 -15.55 -4.68
C THR A 11 -23.86 -14.60 -3.53
N ALA A 12 -24.14 -14.99 -2.28
CA ALA A 12 -23.82 -14.21 -1.10
C ALA A 12 -22.30 -13.98 -0.95
N ALA A 13 -21.48 -15.02 -1.16
CA ALA A 13 -20.03 -14.92 -1.05
C ALA A 13 -19.42 -14.01 -2.15
N LEU A 14 -19.95 -14.06 -3.37
CA LEU A 14 -19.54 -13.17 -4.46
C LEU A 14 -19.96 -11.73 -4.20
N ALA A 15 -21.15 -11.52 -3.62
CA ALA A 15 -21.61 -10.19 -3.23
C ALA A 15 -20.73 -9.60 -2.11
N ASP A 16 -20.35 -10.40 -1.11
CA ASP A 16 -19.43 -9.97 -0.05
C ASP A 16 -18.05 -9.61 -0.62
N ALA A 17 -17.50 -10.45 -1.52
CA ALA A 17 -16.25 -10.16 -2.21
C ALA A 17 -16.30 -8.83 -2.99
N ALA A 18 -17.41 -8.55 -3.69
CA ALA A 18 -17.62 -7.30 -4.41
C ALA A 18 -17.71 -6.09 -3.46
N ALA A 19 -18.43 -6.22 -2.34
CA ALA A 19 -18.55 -5.18 -1.33
C ALA A 19 -17.19 -4.83 -0.71
N ILE A 20 -16.37 -5.83 -0.39
CA ILE A 20 -15.03 -5.63 0.16
C ILE A 20 -14.11 -4.96 -0.86
N ARG A 21 -14.14 -5.38 -2.13
CA ARG A 21 -13.36 -4.72 -3.21
C ARG A 21 -13.74 -3.24 -3.36
N SER A 22 -15.03 -2.91 -3.34
CA SER A 22 -15.48 -1.51 -3.39
C SER A 22 -14.95 -0.68 -2.20
N THR A 23 -14.80 -1.33 -1.04
CA THR A 23 -14.26 -0.69 0.16
C THR A 23 -12.77 -0.45 0.06
N ILE A 24 -12.03 -1.40 -0.51
CA ILE A 24 -10.60 -1.25 -0.81
C ILE A 24 -10.38 -0.10 -1.79
N GLU A 25 -11.16 -0.05 -2.88
CA GLU A 25 -11.07 1.00 -3.89
C GLU A 25 -11.34 2.38 -3.31
N ARG A 26 -12.44 2.53 -2.55
CA ARG A 26 -12.79 3.79 -1.90
C ARG A 26 -11.70 4.27 -0.94
N LYS A 27 -11.12 3.38 -0.13
CA LYS A 27 -9.99 3.71 0.76
C LYS A 27 -8.71 4.06 -0.02
N ALA A 28 -8.44 3.36 -1.13
CA ALA A 28 -7.29 3.67 -1.97
C ALA A 28 -7.40 5.06 -2.62
N ASN A 29 -8.58 5.41 -3.14
CA ASN A 29 -8.84 6.73 -3.72
C ASN A 29 -8.78 7.83 -2.67
N HIS A 30 -9.32 7.59 -1.47
CA HIS A 30 -9.19 8.54 -0.36
C HIS A 30 -7.72 8.78 0.02
N ASN A 31 -6.89 7.73 0.09
CA ASN A 31 -5.46 7.89 0.33
C ASN A 31 -4.77 8.76 -0.73
N GLN A 32 -5.10 8.59 -2.01
CA GLN A 32 -4.56 9.43 -3.08
C GLN A 32 -4.97 10.90 -2.91
N ASN A 33 -6.22 11.16 -2.55
CA ASN A 33 -6.71 12.51 -2.27
C ASN A 33 -5.99 13.15 -1.07
N VAL A 34 -5.76 12.38 0.00
CA VAL A 34 -5.04 12.86 1.18
C VAL A 34 -3.59 13.21 0.84
N ILE A 35 -2.92 12.39 0.02
CA ILE A 35 -1.56 12.68 -0.45
C ILE A 35 -1.54 13.96 -1.30
N GLY A 36 -2.47 14.09 -2.24
CA GLY A 36 -2.60 15.28 -3.08
C GLY A 36 -2.83 16.55 -2.25
N LEU A 37 -3.77 16.50 -1.31
CA LEU A 37 -4.04 17.59 -0.38
C LEU A 37 -2.81 17.98 0.45
N HIS A 38 -2.09 17.00 0.99
CA HIS A 38 -0.86 17.25 1.75
C HIS A 38 0.18 17.97 0.90
N LEU A 39 0.43 17.51 -0.33
CA LEU A 39 1.36 18.16 -1.26
C LEU A 39 0.92 19.59 -1.62
N THR A 40 -0.38 19.82 -1.84
CA THR A 40 -0.92 21.17 -2.09
C THR A 40 -0.68 22.09 -0.90
N VAL A 41 -0.91 21.63 0.32
CA VAL A 41 -0.69 22.46 1.52
C VAL A 41 0.79 22.75 1.70
N VAL A 42 1.66 21.75 1.52
CA VAL A 42 3.12 21.95 1.59
C VAL A 42 3.57 22.97 0.56
N ALA A 43 3.11 22.86 -0.69
CA ALA A 43 3.43 23.81 -1.75
C ALA A 43 2.90 25.22 -1.44
N ALA A 44 1.68 25.34 -0.92
CA ALA A 44 1.09 26.62 -0.55
C ALA A 44 1.85 27.31 0.59
N VAL A 45 2.19 26.57 1.65
CA VAL A 45 2.97 27.09 2.78
C VAL A 45 4.36 27.51 2.32
N ALA A 46 5.05 26.66 1.55
CA ALA A 46 6.37 26.98 1.02
C ALA A 46 6.34 28.20 0.08
N GLY A 47 5.35 28.25 -0.81
CA GLY A 47 5.15 29.36 -1.74
C GLY A 47 4.86 30.67 -1.03
N PHE A 48 4.01 30.66 -0.01
CA PHE A 48 3.68 31.84 0.78
C PHE A 48 4.90 32.39 1.54
N ILE A 49 5.69 31.50 2.15
CA ILE A 49 6.93 31.88 2.84
C ILE A 49 7.92 32.50 1.87
N LEU A 50 8.09 31.90 0.68
CA LEU A 50 9.07 32.35 -0.29
C LEU A 50 8.67 33.65 -0.99
N ALA A 51 7.38 33.80 -1.31
CA ALA A 51 6.85 34.97 -2.03
C ALA A 51 6.73 36.20 -1.13
N GLU A 52 6.13 36.04 0.06
CA GLU A 52 5.80 37.17 0.95
C GLU A 52 6.87 37.42 2.02
N ARG A 53 7.97 36.66 2.01
CA ARG A 53 8.96 36.61 3.11
C ARG A 53 8.28 36.41 4.47
N ALA A 54 7.26 35.57 4.48
CA ALA A 54 6.43 35.35 5.66
C ALA A 54 7.24 34.72 6.81
N ASP A 55 6.66 34.76 8.01
CA ASP A 55 7.26 34.18 9.20
C ASP A 55 7.49 32.67 9.03
N LEU A 56 8.75 32.24 9.23
CA LEU A 56 9.15 30.84 9.17
C LEU A 56 8.35 29.95 10.12
N ARG A 57 7.79 30.52 11.20
CA ARG A 57 6.92 29.81 12.15
C ARG A 57 5.71 29.16 11.50
N LEU A 58 5.27 29.61 10.32
CA LEU A 58 4.20 28.96 9.56
C LEU A 58 4.54 27.50 9.17
N LEU A 59 5.83 27.15 9.05
CA LEU A 59 6.26 25.77 8.81
C LEU A 59 5.93 24.83 9.97
N LEU A 60 5.71 25.33 11.19
CA LEU A 60 5.29 24.52 12.34
C LEU A 60 3.90 23.90 12.17
N LEU A 61 3.11 24.37 11.19
CA LEU A 61 1.86 23.74 10.79
C LEU A 61 2.09 22.41 10.05
N LEU A 62 3.23 22.25 9.37
CA LEU A 62 3.50 21.06 8.56
C LEU A 62 3.65 19.78 9.40
N PRO A 63 4.37 19.75 10.53
CA PRO A 63 4.37 18.59 11.43
C PRO A 63 2.97 18.17 11.90
N LEU A 64 2.11 19.13 12.21
CA LEU A 64 0.74 18.86 12.64
C LEU A 64 -0.07 18.20 11.52
N LEU A 65 -0.07 18.81 10.33
CA LEU A 65 -0.82 18.32 9.18
C LEU A 65 -0.27 16.99 8.67
N SER A 66 1.05 16.84 8.58
CA SER A 66 1.69 15.58 8.21
C SER A 66 1.34 14.46 9.18
N ALA A 67 1.29 14.72 10.49
CA ALA A 67 0.90 13.71 11.46
C ALA A 67 -0.58 13.32 11.32
N ALA A 68 -1.48 14.30 11.25
CA ALA A 68 -2.92 14.04 11.10
C ALA A 68 -3.23 13.25 9.82
N LEU A 69 -2.69 13.69 8.68
CA LEU A 69 -2.91 13.05 7.38
C LEU A 69 -2.12 11.74 7.26
N GLY A 70 -0.87 11.72 7.68
CA GLY A 70 0.01 10.56 7.59
C GLY A 70 -0.47 9.38 8.45
N LEU A 71 -0.96 9.63 9.67
CA LEU A 71 -1.53 8.58 10.52
C LEU A 71 -2.82 8.01 9.93
N ASN A 72 -3.68 8.86 9.36
CA ASN A 72 -4.88 8.41 8.65
C ASN A 72 -4.50 7.50 7.47
N VAL A 73 -3.52 7.91 6.66
CA VAL A 73 -3.01 7.09 5.54
C VAL A 73 -2.48 5.74 6.03
N VAL A 74 -1.66 5.72 7.08
CA VAL A 74 -1.14 4.46 7.67
C VAL A 74 -2.28 3.56 8.14
N SER A 75 -3.30 4.11 8.81
CA SER A 75 -4.48 3.35 9.25
C SER A 75 -5.24 2.76 8.06
N GLN A 76 -5.48 3.54 7.00
CA GLN A 76 -6.21 3.07 5.83
C GLN A 76 -5.48 1.96 5.08
N TYR A 77 -4.15 2.03 4.99
CA TYR A 77 -3.36 0.94 4.42
C TYR A 77 -3.49 -0.36 5.22
N ARG A 78 -3.55 -0.27 6.56
CA ARG A 78 -3.80 -1.44 7.42
C ARG A 78 -5.18 -2.03 7.13
N ASP A 79 -6.21 -1.22 7.03
CA ASP A 79 -7.57 -1.68 6.76
C ASP A 79 -7.68 -2.37 5.38
N ILE A 80 -7.04 -1.77 4.35
CA ILE A 80 -6.98 -2.37 3.01
C ILE A 80 -6.28 -3.74 3.05
N ARG A 81 -5.20 -3.86 3.83
CA ARG A 81 -4.48 -5.11 4.01
C ARG A 81 -5.37 -6.18 4.65
N ILE A 82 -6.05 -5.85 5.75
CA ILE A 82 -6.97 -6.77 6.44
C ILE A 82 -8.10 -7.22 5.50
N ALA A 83 -8.68 -6.29 4.75
CA ALA A 83 -9.71 -6.60 3.76
C ALA A 83 -9.22 -7.56 2.66
N GLY A 84 -8.01 -7.34 2.14
CA GLY A 84 -7.38 -8.23 1.18
C GLY A 84 -7.06 -9.62 1.76
N GLU A 85 -6.57 -9.68 2.99
CA GLU A 85 -6.30 -10.93 3.71
C GLU A 85 -7.60 -11.73 3.93
N TYR A 86 -8.72 -11.08 4.23
CA TYR A 86 -10.02 -11.75 4.35
C TYR A 86 -10.50 -12.35 3.03
N ILE A 87 -10.34 -11.64 1.90
CA ILE A 87 -10.65 -12.20 0.57
C ILE A 87 -9.79 -13.44 0.31
N GLU A 88 -8.49 -13.36 0.57
CA GLU A 88 -7.53 -14.43 0.31
C GLU A 88 -7.75 -15.66 1.20
N GLN A 89 -7.97 -15.45 2.51
CA GLN A 89 -7.97 -16.52 3.51
C GLN A 89 -9.35 -17.09 3.81
N VAL A 90 -10.43 -16.32 3.60
CA VAL A 90 -11.80 -16.71 3.97
C VAL A 90 -12.68 -16.90 2.74
N LEU A 91 -12.83 -15.86 1.92
CA LEU A 91 -13.77 -15.90 0.79
C LEU A 91 -13.29 -16.81 -0.34
N SER A 92 -12.02 -16.74 -0.70
CA SER A 92 -11.47 -17.56 -1.80
C SER A 92 -11.61 -19.08 -1.53
N PRO A 93 -11.23 -19.61 -0.35
CA PRO A 93 -11.48 -21.02 -0.02
C PRO A 93 -12.96 -21.38 0.04
N ALA A 94 -13.82 -20.50 0.56
CA ALA A 94 -15.26 -20.74 0.62
C ALA A 94 -15.87 -20.88 -0.78
N ILE A 95 -15.54 -19.96 -1.69
CA ILE A 95 -16.02 -19.96 -3.08
C ILE A 95 -15.46 -21.17 -3.85
N ALA A 96 -14.20 -21.56 -3.61
CA ALA A 96 -13.62 -22.75 -4.21
C ALA A 96 -14.38 -24.03 -3.80
N ARG A 97 -14.85 -24.13 -2.55
CA ARG A 97 -15.68 -25.26 -2.09
C ARG A 97 -17.04 -25.33 -2.81
N TYR A 98 -17.65 -24.18 -3.09
CA TYR A 98 -18.95 -24.14 -3.77
C TYR A 98 -18.87 -24.33 -5.28
N THR A 99 -17.75 -23.97 -5.91
CA THR A 99 -17.58 -24.00 -7.37
C THR A 99 -16.72 -25.15 -7.88
N GLY A 100 -15.96 -25.80 -7.01
CA GLY A 100 -14.90 -26.75 -7.39
C GLY A 100 -13.70 -26.10 -8.08
N ASN A 101 -13.69 -24.76 -8.23
CA ASN A 101 -12.64 -24.04 -8.94
C ASN A 101 -11.86 -23.10 -8.00
N ALA A 102 -10.67 -23.53 -7.62
CA ALA A 102 -9.76 -22.73 -6.78
C ALA A 102 -9.09 -21.55 -7.52
N THR A 103 -9.23 -21.46 -8.84
CA THR A 103 -8.55 -20.46 -9.68
C THR A 103 -9.39 -19.24 -9.99
N ILE A 104 -10.64 -19.15 -9.48
CA ILE A 104 -11.53 -18.00 -9.69
C ILE A 104 -10.87 -16.69 -9.26
N PHE A 105 -10.10 -16.71 -8.16
CA PHE A 105 -9.31 -15.56 -7.69
C PHE A 105 -7.82 -15.66 -8.06
N GLY A 106 -7.46 -16.46 -9.06
CA GLY A 106 -6.07 -16.75 -9.45
C GLY A 106 -5.28 -15.52 -9.90
N TRP A 107 -5.93 -14.58 -10.58
CA TRP A 107 -5.32 -13.29 -10.91
C TRP A 107 -5.04 -12.47 -9.65
N GLU A 108 -6.01 -12.40 -8.74
CA GLU A 108 -5.92 -11.58 -7.53
C GLU A 108 -4.87 -12.14 -6.56
N SER A 109 -4.82 -13.46 -6.35
CA SER A 109 -3.77 -14.10 -5.56
C SER A 109 -2.37 -13.87 -6.16
N SER A 110 -2.24 -13.98 -7.49
CA SER A 110 -1.00 -13.70 -8.21
C SER A 110 -0.59 -12.22 -8.12
N TYR A 111 -1.57 -11.32 -8.18
CA TYR A 111 -1.36 -9.88 -8.04
C TYR A 111 -0.92 -9.55 -6.61
N TRP A 112 -1.62 -10.02 -5.58
CA TRP A 112 -1.27 -9.78 -4.17
C TRP A 112 0.09 -10.36 -3.82
N LYS A 113 0.43 -11.55 -4.31
CA LYS A 113 1.76 -12.15 -4.11
C LYS A 113 2.88 -11.28 -4.68
N ARG A 114 2.72 -10.76 -5.90
CA ARG A 114 3.70 -9.82 -6.52
C ARG A 114 3.71 -8.45 -5.86
N LYS A 115 2.53 -7.96 -5.47
CA LYS A 115 2.34 -6.68 -4.81
C LYS A 115 3.01 -6.66 -3.43
N ARG A 116 2.94 -7.77 -2.69
CA ARG A 116 3.63 -7.97 -1.40
C ARG A 116 5.16 -7.82 -1.52
N ASP A 117 5.73 -8.16 -2.67
CA ASP A 117 7.18 -8.06 -2.95
C ASP A 117 7.67 -6.64 -3.33
N GLY A 118 6.79 -5.76 -3.84
CA GLY A 118 7.17 -4.52 -4.53
C GLY A 118 7.02 -3.19 -3.77
N HIS A 119 6.46 -3.19 -2.57
CA HIS A 119 5.99 -1.94 -1.93
C HIS A 119 6.99 -1.19 -1.04
N VAL A 120 8.24 -1.63 -0.93
CA VAL A 120 9.25 -0.90 -0.12
C VAL A 120 9.49 0.49 -0.71
N ALA A 121 9.56 0.62 -2.04
CA ALA A 121 9.76 1.92 -2.69
C ALA A 121 8.59 2.90 -2.43
N GLN A 122 7.34 2.44 -2.56
CA GLN A 122 6.18 3.26 -2.25
C GLN A 122 6.14 3.63 -0.77
N ALA A 123 6.50 2.71 0.12
CA ALA A 123 6.62 3.00 1.54
C ALA A 123 7.69 4.09 1.78
N LEU A 124 8.89 3.96 1.19
CA LEU A 124 9.93 4.98 1.31
C LEU A 124 9.48 6.34 0.78
N ALA A 125 8.79 6.38 -0.38
CA ALA A 125 8.24 7.61 -0.93
C ALA A 125 7.24 8.27 0.03
N MET A 126 6.34 7.50 0.65
CA MET A 126 5.40 8.03 1.64
C MET A 126 6.10 8.49 2.93
N GLY A 127 7.17 7.78 3.35
CA GLY A 127 8.03 8.21 4.45
C GLY A 127 8.75 9.53 4.14
N LEU A 128 9.10 9.78 2.87
CA LEU A 128 9.67 11.06 2.46
C LEU A 128 8.63 12.19 2.47
N ILE A 129 7.42 11.91 1.99
CA ILE A 129 6.34 12.91 1.89
C ILE A 129 5.85 13.35 3.27
N PHE A 130 5.50 12.40 4.15
CA PHE A 130 4.88 12.78 5.43
C PHE A 130 5.92 13.14 6.50
N PRO A 131 6.68 12.18 7.08
CA PRO A 131 7.66 12.53 8.11
C PRO A 131 8.87 13.29 7.56
N GLY A 132 9.26 13.10 6.30
CA GLY A 132 10.37 13.85 5.70
C GLY A 132 10.09 15.36 5.63
N VAL A 133 8.91 15.76 5.14
CA VAL A 133 8.52 17.18 5.11
C VAL A 133 8.47 17.77 6.52
N SER A 134 7.91 17.06 7.50
CA SER A 134 7.87 17.51 8.90
C SER A 134 9.26 17.67 9.51
N THR A 135 10.18 16.76 9.18
CA THR A 135 11.57 16.82 9.64
C THR A 135 12.26 18.06 9.10
N VAL A 136 12.11 18.34 7.80
CA VAL A 136 12.67 19.54 7.17
C VAL A 136 12.04 20.81 7.76
N ALA A 137 10.72 20.83 7.94
CA ALA A 137 10.02 21.97 8.54
C ALA A 137 10.51 22.28 9.96
N LEU A 138 10.68 21.26 10.82
CA LEU A 138 11.19 21.45 12.18
C LEU A 138 12.66 21.88 12.21
N ALA A 139 13.48 21.35 11.30
CA ALA A 139 14.89 21.73 11.19
C ALA A 139 15.05 23.20 10.75
N VAL A 140 14.27 23.65 9.77
CA VAL A 140 14.30 25.03 9.26
C VAL A 140 13.75 26.02 10.28
N THR A 141 12.76 25.62 11.09
CA THR A 141 12.16 26.51 12.10
C THR A 141 12.98 26.63 13.38
N LEU A 142 13.90 25.69 13.64
CA LEU A 142 14.72 25.66 14.84
C LEU A 142 15.39 27.01 15.19
N PRO A 143 16.10 27.71 14.27
CA PRO A 143 16.72 29.01 14.58
C PRO A 143 15.71 30.16 14.84
N ALA A 144 14.44 29.98 14.47
CA ALA A 144 13.39 30.97 14.67
C ALA A 144 12.67 30.82 16.03
N VAL A 145 12.94 29.75 16.77
CA VAL A 145 12.39 29.49 18.11
C VAL A 145 13.09 30.41 19.12
N ARG A 146 12.39 31.44 19.61
CA ARG A 146 12.98 32.43 20.53
C ARG A 146 12.19 32.61 21.82
N ASN A 147 10.89 32.37 21.78
CA ASN A 147 9.99 32.57 22.91
C ASN A 147 9.42 31.21 23.40
N PRO A 148 8.85 31.14 24.62
CA PRO A 148 8.33 29.87 25.16
C PRO A 148 7.15 29.31 24.36
N ALA A 149 6.36 30.16 23.70
CA ALA A 149 5.25 29.72 22.85
C ALA A 149 5.77 28.99 21.59
N ASP A 150 6.83 29.50 20.97
CA ASP A 150 7.51 28.87 19.85
C ASP A 150 8.08 27.51 20.27
N LEU A 151 8.67 27.45 21.47
CA LEU A 151 9.22 26.21 22.01
C LEU A 151 8.13 25.16 22.23
N LEU A 152 6.97 25.55 22.76
CA LEU A 152 5.81 24.67 22.92
C LEU A 152 5.29 24.17 21.57
N ALA A 153 5.12 25.07 20.60
CA ALA A 153 4.67 24.71 19.25
C ALA A 153 5.67 23.77 18.54
N TRP A 154 6.97 24.05 18.65
CA TRP A 154 8.02 23.21 18.11
C TRP A 154 8.07 21.84 18.80
N SER A 155 7.96 21.80 20.13
CA SER A 155 7.93 20.56 20.92
C SER A 155 6.72 19.69 20.57
N LEU A 156 5.55 20.31 20.40
CA LEU A 156 4.35 19.63 19.94
C LEU A 156 4.56 19.04 18.54
N GLY A 157 5.11 19.82 17.61
CA GLY A 157 5.45 19.35 16.27
C GLY A 157 6.45 18.19 16.29
N ALA A 158 7.48 18.26 17.13
CA ALA A 158 8.46 17.20 17.32
C ALA A 158 7.83 15.92 17.89
N GLY A 159 6.95 16.04 18.89
CA GLY A 159 6.20 14.91 19.44
C GLY A 159 5.33 14.23 18.39
N LEU A 160 4.64 15.00 17.56
CA LEU A 160 3.83 14.50 16.45
C LEU A 160 4.69 13.83 15.36
N LEU A 161 5.86 14.38 15.04
CA LEU A 161 6.83 13.74 14.14
C LEU A 161 7.30 12.39 14.70
N LEU A 162 7.63 12.30 15.98
CA LEU A 162 8.04 11.04 16.61
C LEU A 162 6.94 9.98 16.54
N LEU A 163 5.69 10.38 16.81
CA LEU A 163 4.53 9.49 16.66
C LEU A 163 4.38 8.99 15.22
N LEU A 164 4.51 9.89 14.25
CA LEU A 164 4.44 9.56 12.82
C LEU A 164 5.58 8.62 12.40
N LEU A 165 6.81 8.88 12.84
CA LEU A 165 7.96 8.02 12.60
C LEU A 165 7.79 6.64 13.24
N ALA A 166 7.22 6.56 14.43
CA ALA A 166 6.94 5.30 15.11
C ALA A 166 5.91 4.46 14.33
N ALA A 167 4.79 5.08 13.93
CA ALA A 167 3.78 4.43 13.10
C ALA A 167 4.36 3.96 11.75
N TRP A 168 5.19 4.79 11.13
CA TRP A 168 5.85 4.48 9.87
C TRP A 168 6.86 3.33 10.00
N SER A 169 7.68 3.36 11.05
CA SER A 169 8.67 2.33 11.35
C SER A 169 8.01 0.99 11.66
N TYR A 170 6.90 0.99 12.39
CA TYR A 170 6.11 -0.21 12.64
C TYR A 170 5.64 -0.84 11.32
N ARG A 171 5.05 -0.04 10.43
CA ARG A 171 4.64 -0.49 9.09
C ARG A 171 5.80 -1.05 8.28
N LEU A 172 6.93 -0.33 8.24
CA LEU A 172 8.09 -0.79 7.46
C LEU A 172 8.65 -2.11 8.01
N ARG A 173 8.67 -2.27 9.33
CA ARG A 173 9.05 -3.53 9.98
C ARG A 173 8.11 -4.68 9.61
N GLU A 174 6.79 -4.46 9.59
CA GLU A 174 5.84 -5.48 9.13
C GLU A 174 6.14 -5.92 7.69
N MET A 175 6.40 -4.97 6.79
CA MET A 175 6.69 -5.27 5.39
C MET A 175 8.03 -6.01 5.22
N VAL A 176 9.07 -5.61 5.96
CA VAL A 176 10.37 -6.29 5.96
C VAL A 176 10.26 -7.70 6.53
N ARG A 177 9.48 -7.91 7.60
CA ARG A 177 9.22 -9.24 8.18
C ARG A 177 8.49 -10.13 7.18
N ALA A 178 7.44 -9.62 6.53
CA ALA A 178 6.71 -10.35 5.50
C ALA A 178 7.63 -10.78 4.35
N ARG A 179 8.61 -9.94 3.97
CA ARG A 179 9.59 -10.26 2.94
C ARG A 179 10.63 -11.31 3.37
N ARG A 180 11.09 -11.26 4.63
CA ARG A 180 12.08 -12.22 5.16
C ARG A 180 11.51 -13.62 5.39
N GLY A 181 10.21 -13.74 5.61
CA GLY A 181 9.52 -15.03 5.76
C GLY A 181 9.27 -15.79 4.46
N LEU A 182 9.52 -15.18 3.29
CA LEU A 182 9.41 -15.86 2.00
C LEU A 182 10.70 -16.65 1.73
N PRO A 183 10.63 -17.98 1.47
CA PRO A 183 11.80 -18.73 1.05
C PRO A 183 12.38 -18.11 -0.23
N PRO A 184 13.71 -18.20 -0.45
CA PRO A 184 14.34 -17.75 -1.69
C PRO A 184 13.54 -18.32 -2.85
N ARG A 185 13.07 -17.44 -3.73
CA ARG A 185 12.38 -17.83 -4.96
C ARG A 185 13.35 -18.76 -5.67
N GLU A 186 13.14 -20.08 -5.58
CA GLU A 186 13.79 -21.03 -6.45
C GLU A 186 13.54 -20.46 -7.84
N ARG A 187 14.59 -19.93 -8.46
CA ARG A 187 14.53 -19.63 -9.90
C ARG A 187 14.00 -20.94 -10.47
N PRO A 188 12.84 -20.97 -11.15
CA PRO A 188 12.43 -22.17 -11.84
C PRO A 188 13.66 -22.59 -12.62
N ALA A 189 14.24 -23.73 -12.23
CA ALA A 189 15.50 -24.22 -12.77
C ALA A 189 15.35 -24.05 -14.26
N ALA A 190 16.15 -23.14 -14.86
CA ALA A 190 15.94 -22.63 -16.20
C ALA A 190 15.49 -23.82 -17.04
N ALA A 191 14.20 -23.81 -17.42
CA ALA A 191 13.54 -24.99 -17.97
C ALA A 191 14.49 -25.53 -19.02
N ASP A 192 15.03 -26.73 -18.74
CA ASP A 192 16.13 -27.29 -19.51
C ASP A 192 15.76 -27.09 -20.98
N PRO A 193 16.51 -26.31 -21.76
CA PRO A 193 16.15 -26.06 -23.15
C PRO A 193 16.06 -27.37 -23.95
N ALA A 194 16.61 -28.48 -23.42
CA ALA A 194 16.45 -29.83 -23.93
C ALA A 194 15.05 -30.46 -23.72
N ALA A 195 14.22 -29.94 -22.81
CA ALA A 195 12.89 -30.45 -22.50
C ALA A 195 11.76 -29.82 -23.34
N ARG A 196 12.08 -28.98 -24.34
CA ARG A 196 11.07 -28.57 -25.33
C ARG A 196 10.69 -29.81 -26.15
N PRO A 197 9.42 -30.26 -26.16
CA PRO A 197 8.99 -31.29 -27.10
C PRO A 197 9.31 -30.77 -28.50
N ARG A 198 10.07 -31.55 -29.29
CA ARG A 198 10.34 -31.25 -30.70
C ARG A 198 9.01 -30.99 -31.37
N GLN A 199 8.76 -29.74 -31.74
CA GLN A 199 7.61 -29.38 -32.55
C GLN A 199 7.74 -30.15 -33.86
N PRO A 200 6.79 -31.06 -34.20
CA PRO A 200 6.89 -31.84 -35.41
C PRO A 200 6.95 -30.90 -36.61
N ASP A 201 7.99 -31.11 -37.42
CA ASP A 201 8.29 -30.29 -38.58
C ASP A 201 7.12 -30.39 -39.58
N PRO A 202 6.41 -29.28 -39.89
CA PRO A 202 5.25 -29.32 -40.78
C PRO A 202 5.61 -29.58 -42.26
N ALA A 203 6.90 -29.81 -42.57
CA ALA A 203 7.40 -29.97 -43.93
C ALA A 203 7.78 -31.41 -44.33
N ALA A 204 7.40 -32.44 -43.56
CA ALA A 204 7.62 -33.83 -44.00
C ALA A 204 6.60 -34.23 -45.08
N PRO A 205 7.00 -34.48 -46.34
CA PRO A 205 6.09 -34.91 -47.39
C PRO A 205 5.58 -36.33 -47.09
N ALA A 206 4.26 -36.50 -47.13
CA ALA A 206 3.61 -37.79 -47.06
C ALA A 206 4.06 -38.66 -48.25
N GLY A 207 4.85 -39.69 -47.98
CA GLY A 207 5.24 -40.68 -48.97
C GLY A 207 4.02 -41.50 -49.40
N HIS A 208 3.61 -41.33 -50.65
CA HIS A 208 2.64 -42.22 -51.31
C HIS A 208 3.27 -43.60 -51.54
N ARG A 209 2.59 -44.65 -51.06
CA ARG A 209 2.67 -46.02 -51.57
C ARG A 209 1.27 -46.47 -51.93
#